data_AF-A0A7C1SR69-F1
#
_entry.id   AF-A0A7C1SR69-F1
#
_cell.length_a   1.000
_cell.length_b   1.000
_cell.length_c   1.000
_cell.angle_alpha   90.00
_cell.angle_beta   90.00
_cell.angle_gamma   90.00
#
_symmetry.space_group_name_H-M   'P 1'
#
loop_
_entity.id
_entity.type
_entity.pdbx_description
1 polymer ?
#
loop_
_entity_poly.entity_id
_entity_poly.type
_entity_poly.pdbx_seq_one_letter_code
_entity_poly.pdbx_strand_id
1 'polypeptide(L)'
;MESVLPAEILSRPKVGFRVPVNEWFQTSMKDYLRDHLQGADSISKYFYHAPVLENILSEHINGNQNHEKVLWTLLNLELWLKQNKNMITI
;
A
#
# COMPACT_ATOMS: atom_id res chain seq x y z
N MET A 1 -19.86 6.98 31.76
CA MET A 1 -19.49 6.55 30.40
C MET A 1 -20.32 5.37 29.91
N GLU A 2 -20.77 4.48 30.79
CA GLU A 2 -21.60 3.31 30.43
C GLU A 2 -22.93 3.64 29.74
N SER A 3 -23.47 4.86 29.90
CA SER A 3 -24.73 5.29 29.28
C SER A 3 -24.58 5.98 27.91
N VAL A 4 -23.34 6.15 27.41
CA VAL A 4 -23.06 6.92 26.18
C VAL A 4 -22.55 6.06 25.03
N LEU A 5 -22.07 4.86 25.34
CA LEU A 5 -21.57 3.89 24.36
C LEU A 5 -22.31 2.55 24.53
N PRO A 6 -22.59 1.82 23.43
CA PRO A 6 -23.13 0.47 23.51
C PRO A 6 -22.24 -0.45 24.37
N ALA A 7 -22.86 -1.35 25.14
CA ALA A 7 -22.15 -2.30 26.01
C ALA A 7 -21.13 -3.19 25.25
N GLU A 8 -21.41 -3.42 23.96
CA GLU A 8 -20.53 -4.16 23.04
C GLU A 8 -19.21 -3.44 22.79
N ILE A 9 -19.19 -2.10 22.76
CA ILE A 9 -17.95 -1.30 22.60
C ILE A 9 -17.12 -1.36 23.89
N LEU A 10 -17.78 -1.30 25.05
CA LEU A 10 -17.13 -1.32 26.36
C LEU A 10 -16.51 -2.68 26.68
N SER A 11 -17.11 -3.77 26.21
CA SER A 11 -16.64 -5.15 26.41
C SER A 11 -15.75 -5.68 25.27
N ARG A 12 -15.59 -4.92 24.18
CA ARG A 12 -14.77 -5.34 23.04
C ARG A 12 -13.30 -5.50 23.46
N PRO A 13 -12.65 -6.66 23.16
CA PRO A 13 -11.23 -6.85 23.40
C PRO A 13 -10.39 -5.79 22.69
N LYS A 14 -9.30 -5.36 23.34
CA LYS A 14 -8.35 -4.43 22.72
C LYS A 14 -7.75 -5.06 21.47
N VAL A 15 -8.05 -4.46 20.33
CA VAL A 15 -7.44 -4.80 19.05
C VAL A 15 -6.42 -3.73 18.69
N GLY A 16 -5.29 -4.15 18.10
CA GLY A 16 -4.32 -3.20 17.56
C GLY A 16 -4.96 -2.34 16.48
N PHE A 17 -4.62 -1.06 16.44
CA PHE A 17 -5.03 -0.16 15.36
C PHE A 17 -4.29 -0.54 14.08
N ARG A 18 -4.87 -1.46 13.31
CA ARG A 18 -4.38 -1.80 11.98
C ARG A 18 -5.09 -0.93 10.96
N VAL A 19 -4.30 -0.25 10.15
CA VAL A 19 -4.77 0.42 8.94
C VAL A 19 -5.08 -0.66 7.90
N PRO A 20 -6.24 -0.63 7.23
CA PRO A 20 -6.66 -1.68 6.30
C PRO A 20 -5.98 -1.53 4.93
N VAL A 21 -4.64 -1.54 4.91
CA VAL A 21 -3.84 -1.29 3.70
C VAL A 21 -4.15 -2.29 2.59
N ASN A 22 -4.32 -3.58 2.93
CA ASN A 22 -4.74 -4.60 1.96
C ASN A 22 -6.05 -4.22 1.25
N GLU A 23 -7.05 -3.77 2.00
CA GLU A 23 -8.35 -3.38 1.41
C GLU A 23 -8.21 -2.13 0.56
N TRP A 24 -7.45 -1.13 1.03
CA TRP A 24 -7.21 0.10 0.27
C TRP A 24 -6.50 -0.16 -1.04
N PHE A 25 -5.45 -0.98 -1.05
CA PHE A 25 -4.70 -1.30 -2.27
C PHE A 25 -5.50 -2.16 -3.25
N GLN A 26 -6.52 -2.89 -2.79
CA GLN A 26 -7.48 -3.58 -3.66
C GLN A 26 -8.56 -2.64 -4.22
N THR A 27 -8.89 -1.56 -3.48
CA THR A 27 -10.04 -0.70 -3.77
C THR A 27 -9.62 0.77 -3.93
N SER A 28 -9.83 1.60 -2.91
CA SER A 28 -9.76 3.06 -2.96
C SER A 28 -8.39 3.64 -3.31
N MET A 29 -7.30 2.87 -3.15
CA MET A 29 -5.93 3.27 -3.44
C MET A 29 -5.29 2.45 -4.56
N LYS A 30 -6.06 1.59 -5.25
CA LYS A 30 -5.56 0.79 -6.37
C LYS A 30 -4.88 1.66 -7.43
N ASP A 31 -5.57 2.69 -7.90
CA ASP A 31 -5.06 3.54 -8.98
C ASP A 31 -3.86 4.35 -8.50
N TYR A 32 -3.91 4.88 -7.28
CA TYR A 32 -2.77 5.55 -6.65
C TYR A 32 -1.52 4.66 -6.61
N LEU A 33 -1.68 3.38 -6.26
CA LEU A 33 -0.58 2.40 -6.23
C LEU A 33 -0.04 2.12 -7.64
N ARG A 34 -0.92 1.92 -8.63
CA ARG A 34 -0.52 1.68 -10.03
C ARG A 34 0.19 2.89 -10.61
N ASP A 35 -0.34 4.09 -10.43
CA ASP A 35 0.23 5.33 -10.95
C ASP A 35 1.65 5.56 -10.41
N HIS A 36 1.88 5.28 -9.12
CA HIS A 36 3.21 5.46 -8.53
C HIS A 36 4.21 4.39 -8.98
N LEU A 37 3.81 3.11 -9.03
CA LEU A 37 4.76 2.03 -9.32
C LEU A 37 4.95 1.78 -10.82
N GLN A 38 3.93 2.04 -11.64
CA GLN A 38 3.95 1.77 -13.09
C GLN A 38 3.96 3.03 -13.95
N GLY A 39 3.82 4.22 -13.33
CA GLY A 39 3.87 5.50 -14.04
C GLY A 39 5.19 5.71 -14.79
N ALA A 40 5.14 6.48 -15.86
CA ALA A 40 6.33 6.79 -16.67
C ALA A 40 7.41 7.50 -15.84
N ASP A 41 7.00 8.27 -14.83
CA ASP A 41 7.85 9.00 -13.88
C ASP A 41 8.28 8.16 -12.66
N SER A 42 7.85 6.90 -12.57
CA SER A 42 8.30 5.96 -11.52
C SER A 42 9.81 5.86 -11.53
N ILE A 43 10.44 6.14 -10.39
CA ILE A 43 11.89 6.04 -10.21
C ILE A 43 12.22 4.63 -9.71
N SER A 44 11.36 4.02 -8.90
CA SER A 44 11.57 2.70 -8.34
C SER A 44 11.59 1.59 -9.40
N LYS A 45 11.06 1.84 -10.61
CA LYS A 45 11.06 0.88 -11.73
C LYS A 45 12.44 0.33 -12.12
N TYR A 46 13.52 1.02 -11.76
CA TYR A 46 14.89 0.56 -12.02
C TYR A 46 15.38 -0.51 -11.04
N PHE A 47 14.66 -0.78 -9.95
CA PHE A 47 15.05 -1.75 -8.90
C PHE A 47 14.33 -3.10 -9.00
N TYR A 48 13.40 -3.27 -9.94
CA TYR A 48 12.63 -4.52 -10.08
C TYR A 48 12.24 -4.79 -11.53
N HIS A 49 11.87 -6.05 -11.80
CA HIS A 49 11.40 -6.47 -13.11
C HIS A 49 9.92 -6.11 -13.29
N ALA A 50 9.63 -5.26 -14.29
CA ALA A 50 8.26 -4.80 -14.57
C ALA A 50 7.23 -5.94 -14.77
N PRO A 51 7.54 -7.06 -15.47
CA PRO A 51 6.58 -8.15 -15.61
C PRO A 51 6.22 -8.82 -14.27
N VAL A 52 7.19 -8.91 -13.35
CA VAL A 52 6.97 -9.49 -12.01
C VAL A 52 6.09 -8.54 -11.19
N LEU A 53 6.34 -7.24 -11.25
CA LEU A 53 5.51 -6.25 -10.57
C LEU A 53 4.06 -6.26 -11.07
N GLU A 54 3.84 -6.33 -12.39
CA GLU A 54 2.48 -6.42 -12.95
C GLU A 54 1.74 -7.65 -12.41
N ASN A 55 2.40 -8.80 -12.33
CA ASN A 55 1.79 -10.00 -11.77
C ASN A 55 1.42 -9.81 -10.29
N ILE A 56 2.33 -9.28 -9.48
CA ILE A 56 2.09 -9.01 -8.04
C ILE A 56 0.92 -8.02 -7.86
N LEU A 57 0.89 -6.95 -8.63
CA LEU A 57 -0.20 -5.97 -8.59
C LEU A 57 -1.53 -6.61 -8.99
N SER A 58 -1.56 -7.36 -10.08
CA SER A 58 -2.76 -8.05 -10.55
C SER A 58 -3.28 -9.07 -9.54
N GLU A 59 -2.41 -9.92 -9.00
CA GLU A 59 -2.77 -10.89 -7.96
C GLU A 59 -3.33 -10.20 -6.71
N HIS A 60 -2.75 -9.08 -6.30
CA HIS A 60 -3.23 -8.35 -5.12
C HIS A 60 -4.57 -7.68 -5.36
N ILE A 61 -4.68 -6.90 -6.43
CA ILE A 61 -5.86 -6.12 -6.78
C ILE A 61 -7.08 -7.02 -6.98
N ASN A 62 -6.88 -8.19 -7.59
CA ASN A 62 -7.96 -9.15 -7.82
C ASN A 62 -8.29 -10.00 -6.57
N GLY A 63 -7.56 -9.81 -5.46
CA GLY A 63 -7.74 -10.58 -4.23
C GLY A 63 -7.24 -12.02 -4.31
N ASN A 64 -6.46 -12.37 -5.34
CA ASN A 64 -5.91 -13.72 -5.54
C ASN A 64 -4.80 -14.04 -4.53
N GLN A 65 -3.99 -13.05 -4.16
CA GLN A 65 -2.97 -13.16 -3.10
C GLN A 65 -2.81 -11.85 -2.34
N ASN A 66 -2.48 -11.94 -1.04
CA ASN A 66 -2.16 -10.77 -0.24
C ASN A 66 -0.67 -10.39 -0.37
N HIS A 67 -0.39 -9.39 -1.20
CA HIS A 67 0.93 -8.75 -1.37
C HIS A 67 1.08 -7.40 -0.66
N GLU A 68 0.23 -7.09 0.32
CA GLU A 68 0.18 -5.80 1.05
C GLU A 68 1.57 -5.34 1.47
N LYS A 69 2.36 -6.22 2.10
CA LYS A 69 3.68 -5.88 2.64
C LYS A 69 4.68 -5.46 1.57
N VAL A 70 4.72 -6.18 0.45
CA VAL A 70 5.65 -5.90 -0.65
C VAL A 70 5.22 -4.60 -1.34
N LEU A 71 3.94 -4.48 -1.67
CA LEU A 71 3.41 -3.28 -2.33
C LEU A 71 3.55 -2.03 -1.47
N TRP A 72 3.33 -2.14 -0.15
CA TRP A 72 3.56 -1.05 0.79
C TRP A 72 5.03 -0.63 0.80
N THR A 73 5.95 -1.59 0.84
CA THR A 73 7.39 -1.33 0.82
C THR A 73 7.81 -0.62 -0.47
N LEU A 74 7.35 -1.09 -1.62
CA LEU A 74 7.67 -0.49 -2.92
C LEU A 74 7.08 0.91 -3.05
N LEU A 75 5.85 1.13 -2.60
CA LEU A 75 5.23 2.46 -2.62
C LEU A 75 6.01 3.45 -1.75
N ASN A 76 6.43 3.05 -0.55
CA ASN A 76 7.25 3.90 0.31
C ASN A 76 8.60 4.21 -0.33
N LEU A 77 9.24 3.23 -0.97
CA LEU A 77 10.48 3.45 -1.72
C LEU A 77 10.27 4.48 -2.84
N GLU A 78 9.21 4.33 -3.64
CA GLU A 78 8.89 5.28 -4.71
C GLU A 78 8.71 6.71 -4.17
N LEU A 79 7.90 6.88 -3.12
CA LEU A 79 7.65 8.18 -2.51
C LEU A 79 8.92 8.81 -1.97
N TRP A 80 9.77 8.01 -1.31
CA TRP A 80 11.07 8.47 -0.84
C TRP A 80 11.98 8.90 -1.99
N LEU A 81 12.06 8.13 -3.08
CA LEU A 81 12.84 8.46 -4.26
C LEU A 81 12.35 9.76 -4.91
N LYS A 82 11.03 9.94 -5.04
CA LYS A 82 10.44 11.18 -5.58
C LYS A 82 10.78 12.38 -4.71
N GLN A 83 10.73 12.25 -3.38
CA GLN A 83 11.07 13.33 -2.45
C GLN A 83 12.57 13.68 -2.46
N ASN A 84 13.43 12.70 -2.72
CA ASN A 84 14.89 12.82 -2.59
C ASN A 84 15.63 12.82 -3.94
N LYS A 85 14.91 13.05 -5.06
CA LYS A 85 15.44 12.96 -6.43
C LYS A 85 16.75 13.73 -6.66
N ASN A 86 16.90 14.88 -6.01
CA ASN A 86 18.09 15.73 -6.13
C ASN A 86 19.36 15.14 -5.50
N MET A 87 19.25 14.15 -4.60
CA MET A 87 20.41 13.47 -4.01
C MET A 87 20.86 12.23 -4.81
N ILE A 88 20.03 11.75 -5.75
CA ILE A 88 20.21 10.47 -6.45
C ILE A 88 20.67 10.68 -7.90
N THR A 89 20.58 11.91 -8.41
CA THR A 89 21.10 12.27 -9.73
C THR A 89 22.61 12.48 -9.62
N ILE A 90 23.40 11.56 -10.19
CA ILE A 90 24.85 11.71 -10.41
C ILE A 90 25.09 12.55 -11.67
#